data_AF-A0A350QS13-F1
#
_entry.id   AF-A0A350QS13-F1
#
_cell.length_a   1.000
_cell.length_b   1.000
_cell.length_c   1.000
_cell.angle_alpha   90.00
_cell.angle_beta   90.00
_cell.angle_gamma   90.00
#
_symmetry.space_group_name_H-M   'P 1'
#
loop_
_entity.id
_entity.type
_entity.pdbx_description
1 polymer ?
#
loop_
_entity_poly.entity_id
_entity_poly.type
_entity_poly.pdbx_seq_one_letter_code
_entity_poly.pdbx_strand_id
1 'polypeptide(L)'
;GSLFFERLDSPPNISAILAICGMGFLGITFALLTKVALFLLSAPIPVIAVAQELVREAVRQRISVAFIILLVILLPLIPLWIDQDEQLRYQLQAYLSRSISITYVLLACMTLVLGCASVAFEIRDRQIWQVMTKPVSRLSYLLGKWLGLVAINAVGIITASLAIFISVEYMKTRPAMDARDELAVRTEVLTARSGITPVYPVIGPTRLRELVMQKIDDESVLREQIETGQRTELEIQAELAGEIVKEFRLDQRKIAPGEAKVVRFEGLQRTRETGGEAKLQYLFHCGASSTHEVHPLIFRFPMDGSWIDIQYVPTVGASLRIPSQMIDEDGVLEIELLNAGFDEASEQFYPAGWSVNWDLDKLEVLYEVSGFEGNFFRAMLVDWFKLSFLGVLAVATASFLSFPVACLFSFAIFIGGSIAPFLGVSLDQYSPTNILEEAISWIAYLVHVLFYRFGAVKPSQMLVEGRLISWSEVMLEFVWLMVVWAGISMFFGFIAFRKKELAIYSGQG
;
A
#
# COMPACT_ATOMS: atom_id res chain seq x y z
N GLY A 1 3.75 23.29 32.02
CA GLY A 1 4.71 22.52 32.84
C GLY A 1 4.11 22.20 34.18
N SER A 2 3.23 21.21 34.25
CA SER A 2 2.80 20.56 35.50
C SER A 2 2.05 19.23 35.28
N LEU A 3 1.72 18.84 34.04
CA LEU A 3 1.14 17.53 33.72
C LEU A 3 2.17 16.43 33.37
N PHE A 4 3.48 16.73 33.45
CA PHE A 4 4.55 15.82 33.01
C PHE A 4 5.21 15.01 34.14
N PHE A 5 4.87 15.24 35.40
CA PHE A 5 5.66 14.71 36.54
C PHE A 5 4.89 13.88 37.57
N GLU A 6 3.57 13.70 37.45
CA GLU A 6 2.78 13.07 38.51
C GLU A 6 2.60 11.54 38.39
N ARG A 7 3.38 10.87 37.53
CA ARG A 7 3.27 9.41 37.32
C ARG A 7 4.59 8.64 37.48
N LEU A 8 5.53 9.18 38.25
CA LEU A 8 6.84 8.57 38.50
C LEU A 8 6.95 7.74 39.79
N ASP A 9 5.87 7.55 40.55
CA ASP A 9 5.87 6.74 41.78
C ASP A 9 5.54 5.24 41.54
N SER A 10 6.06 4.68 40.46
CA SER A 10 6.06 3.23 40.20
C SER A 10 7.52 2.74 40.15
N PRO A 11 7.81 1.47 40.54
CA PRO A 11 9.17 0.91 40.44
C PRO A 11 9.70 1.18 39.03
N PRO A 12 11.02 1.37 38.82
CA PRO A 12 11.54 2.01 37.62
C PRO A 12 10.85 1.42 36.41
N ASN A 13 10.04 2.25 35.72
CA ASN A 13 9.14 1.79 34.67
C ASN A 13 9.95 0.89 33.73
N ILE A 14 9.76 -0.42 33.84
CA ILE A 14 10.59 -1.42 33.15
C ILE A 14 10.58 -1.11 31.65
N SER A 15 9.44 -0.62 31.18
CA SER A 15 9.21 -0.08 29.84
C SER A 15 10.12 1.10 29.46
N ALA A 16 10.36 2.05 30.38
CA ALA A 16 11.26 3.18 30.16
C ALA A 16 12.74 2.74 30.15
N ILE A 17 13.13 1.82 31.03
CA ILE A 17 14.48 1.23 30.99
C ILE A 17 14.69 0.49 29.66
N LEU A 18 13.73 -0.34 29.26
CA LEU A 18 13.78 -1.06 27.98
C LEU A 18 13.85 -0.11 26.79
N ALA A 19 13.13 1.01 26.82
CA ALA A 19 13.23 2.03 25.77
C ALA A 19 14.64 2.65 25.71
N ILE A 20 15.24 2.99 26.86
CA ILE A 20 16.60 3.57 26.91
C ILE A 20 17.66 2.56 26.44
N CYS A 21 17.60 1.32 26.92
CA CYS A 21 18.47 0.25 26.45
C CYS A 21 18.28 -0.01 24.96
N GLY A 22 17.03 0.02 24.47
CA GLY A 22 16.68 -0.08 23.06
C GLY A 22 17.33 1.02 22.22
N MET A 23 17.25 2.27 22.64
CA MET A 23 17.91 3.39 21.95
C MET A 23 19.43 3.18 21.80
N GLY A 24 20.10 2.77 22.89
CA GLY A 24 21.54 2.47 22.86
C GLY A 24 21.89 1.31 21.93
N PHE A 25 21.14 0.21 22.04
CA PHE A 25 21.31 -0.97 21.19
C PHE A 25 21.10 -0.67 19.70
N LEU A 26 20.07 0.12 19.35
CA LEU A 26 19.80 0.53 17.98
C LEU A 26 20.88 1.47 17.44
N GLY A 27 21.41 2.39 18.25
CA GLY A 27 22.53 3.25 17.85
C GLY A 27 23.79 2.43 17.52
N ILE A 28 24.12 1.43 18.35
CA ILE A 28 25.24 0.51 18.11
C ILE A 28 24.98 -0.33 16.85
N THR A 29 23.76 -0.83 16.68
CA THR A 29 23.36 -1.62 15.51
C THR A 29 23.50 -0.81 14.23
N PHE A 30 23.00 0.44 14.20
CA PHE A 30 23.15 1.34 13.07
C PHE A 30 24.63 1.57 12.72
N ALA A 31 25.46 1.83 13.73
CA ALA A 31 26.90 2.04 13.53
C ALA A 31 27.59 0.77 12.98
N LEU A 32 27.25 -0.41 13.50
CA LEU A 32 27.76 -1.69 13.02
C LEU A 32 27.33 -1.95 11.57
N LEU A 33 26.05 -1.83 11.26
CA LEU A 33 25.50 -2.01 9.91
C LEU A 33 26.09 -1.03 8.91
N THR A 34 26.36 0.21 9.34
CA THR A 34 27.09 1.20 8.53
C THR A 34 28.50 0.71 8.20
N LYS A 35 29.24 0.15 9.17
CA LYS A 35 30.57 -0.42 8.92
C LYS A 35 30.50 -1.62 7.98
N VAL A 36 29.50 -2.48 8.13
CA VAL A 36 29.25 -3.60 7.22
C VAL A 36 28.95 -3.08 5.81
N ALA A 37 28.08 -2.08 5.65
CA ALA A 37 27.78 -1.47 4.36
C ALA A 37 29.05 -0.87 3.71
N LEU A 38 29.87 -0.15 4.48
CA LEU A 38 31.15 0.39 3.99
C LEU A 38 32.15 -0.69 3.58
N PHE A 39 32.13 -1.85 4.25
CA PHE A 39 32.94 -3.01 3.89
C PHE A 39 32.44 -3.67 2.61
N LEU A 40 31.12 -3.86 2.47
CA LEU A 40 30.52 -4.38 1.23
C LEU A 40 30.77 -3.44 0.04
N LEU A 41 30.85 -2.14 0.28
CA LEU A 41 31.18 -1.11 -0.72
C LEU A 41 32.70 -0.81 -0.82
N SER A 42 33.58 -1.78 -0.55
CA SER A 42 35.05 -1.57 -0.60
C SER A 42 35.70 -1.91 -1.94
N ALA A 43 34.94 -2.42 -2.92
CA ALA A 43 35.50 -2.83 -4.20
C ALA A 43 36.05 -1.64 -5.01
N PRO A 44 37.17 -1.82 -5.75
CA PRO A 44 37.87 -0.75 -6.48
C PRO A 44 37.20 -0.38 -7.82
N ILE A 45 35.87 -0.36 -7.85
CA ILE A 45 35.07 0.00 -9.02
C ILE A 45 34.59 1.45 -8.86
N PRO A 46 34.65 2.32 -9.90
CA PRO A 46 34.29 3.74 -9.77
C PRO A 46 32.92 4.00 -9.13
N VAL A 47 31.90 3.23 -9.51
CA VAL A 47 30.53 3.33 -8.97
C VAL A 47 30.52 3.04 -7.47
N ILE A 48 31.21 1.99 -7.05
CA ILE A 48 31.26 1.55 -5.64
C ILE A 48 32.06 2.54 -4.79
N ALA A 49 33.15 3.09 -5.31
CA ALA A 49 33.93 4.12 -4.63
C ALA A 49 33.10 5.39 -4.35
N VAL A 50 32.31 5.84 -5.34
CA VAL A 50 31.40 6.99 -5.16
C VAL A 50 30.28 6.65 -4.15
N ALA A 51 29.73 5.43 -4.21
CA ALA A 51 28.73 4.97 -3.25
C ALA A 51 29.27 4.94 -1.82
N GLN A 52 30.47 4.39 -1.64
CA GLN A 52 31.15 4.32 -0.34
C GLN A 52 31.38 5.70 0.24
N GLU A 53 31.80 6.67 -0.59
CA GLU A 53 32.01 8.04 -0.14
C GLU A 53 30.69 8.72 0.27
N LEU A 54 29.60 8.52 -0.48
CA LEU A 54 28.29 9.04 -0.08
C LEU A 54 27.81 8.46 1.27
N VAL A 55 28.06 7.18 1.54
CA VAL A 55 27.73 6.60 2.86
C VAL A 55 28.56 7.24 3.98
N ARG A 56 29.86 7.52 3.74
CA ARG A 56 30.71 8.22 4.72
C ARG A 56 30.26 9.66 4.94
N GLU A 57 29.84 10.33 3.88
CA GLU A 57 29.30 11.69 3.91
C GLU A 57 28.00 11.73 4.74
N ALA A 58 27.07 10.81 4.46
CA ALA A 58 25.76 10.73 5.14
C ALA A 58 25.91 10.64 6.66
N VAL A 59 26.81 9.79 7.15
CA VAL A 59 27.04 9.57 8.59
C VAL A 59 27.67 10.78 9.29
N ARG A 60 28.29 11.70 8.52
CA ARG A 60 28.90 12.92 9.05
C ARG A 60 28.02 14.15 8.87
N GLN A 61 27.07 14.09 7.94
CA GLN A 61 26.19 15.21 7.63
C GLN A 61 25.13 15.36 8.72
N ARG A 62 25.07 16.54 9.35
CA ARG A 62 24.16 16.84 10.47
C ARG A 62 22.70 16.52 10.15
N ILE A 63 22.26 16.76 8.91
CA ILE A 63 20.88 16.54 8.48
C ILE A 63 20.52 15.05 8.49
N SER A 64 21.32 14.20 7.83
CA SER A 64 21.08 12.76 7.80
C SER A 64 21.15 12.14 9.20
N VAL A 65 22.14 12.55 10.00
CA VAL A 65 22.29 12.07 11.39
C VAL A 65 21.08 12.46 12.24
N ALA A 66 20.50 13.65 12.05
CA ALA A 66 19.30 14.07 12.79
C ALA A 66 18.10 13.14 12.52
N PHE A 67 17.87 12.73 11.27
CA PHE A 67 16.79 11.78 10.94
C PHE A 67 17.02 10.40 11.56
N ILE A 68 18.27 9.90 11.53
CA ILE A 68 18.60 8.61 12.15
C ILE A 68 18.46 8.66 13.68
N ILE A 69 18.92 9.72 14.32
CA ILE A 69 18.74 9.92 15.77
C ILE A 69 17.25 9.95 16.12
N LEU A 70 16.45 10.70 15.34
CA LEU A 70 15.01 10.76 15.54
C LEU A 70 14.37 9.38 15.41
N LEU A 71 14.76 8.59 14.40
CA LEU A 71 14.28 7.22 14.21
C LEU A 71 14.67 6.30 15.39
N VAL A 72 15.93 6.33 15.83
CA VAL A 72 16.44 5.51 16.94
C VAL A 72 15.76 5.85 18.27
N ILE A 73 15.42 7.12 18.49
CA ILE A 73 14.73 7.58 19.70
C ILE A 73 13.25 7.25 19.65
N LEU A 74 12.59 7.53 18.53
CA LEU A 74 11.14 7.46 18.45
C LEU A 74 10.64 6.00 18.49
N LEU A 75 11.27 5.08 17.77
CA LEU A 75 10.77 3.69 17.65
C LEU A 75 10.62 2.97 19.00
N PRO A 76 11.60 2.99 19.91
CA PRO A 76 11.46 2.40 21.25
C PRO A 76 10.49 3.15 22.17
N LEU A 77 10.18 4.42 21.88
CA LEU A 77 9.26 5.20 22.69
C LEU A 77 7.80 4.94 22.33
N ILE A 78 7.45 4.65 21.07
CA ILE A 78 6.06 4.46 20.63
C ILE A 78 5.24 3.52 21.55
N PRO A 79 5.74 2.35 22.00
CA PRO A 79 4.96 1.44 22.85
C PRO A 79 4.53 2.05 24.19
N LEU A 80 5.21 3.11 24.67
CA LEU A 80 4.89 3.81 25.92
C LEU A 80 3.69 4.75 25.79
N TRP A 81 3.36 5.15 24.55
CA TRP A 81 2.27 6.09 24.24
C TRP A 81 1.00 5.38 23.74
N ILE A 82 1.01 4.04 23.76
CA ILE A 82 -0.13 3.21 23.39
C ILE A 82 -0.88 2.86 24.68
N ASP A 83 -2.18 3.12 24.68
CA ASP A 83 -3.06 2.81 25.80
C ASP A 83 -3.03 1.31 26.10
N GLN A 84 -2.87 0.96 27.37
CA GLN A 84 -2.78 -0.43 27.82
C GLN A 84 -4.15 -1.01 28.16
N ASP A 85 -5.17 -0.15 28.27
CA ASP A 85 -6.54 -0.55 28.61
C ASP A 85 -7.32 -1.07 27.37
N GLU A 86 -6.79 -0.87 26.16
CA GLU A 86 -7.36 -1.40 24.91
C GLU A 86 -7.01 -2.88 24.67
N GLN A 87 -7.78 -3.55 23.82
CA GLN A 87 -7.48 -4.91 23.35
C GLN A 87 -6.07 -5.00 22.76
N LEU A 88 -5.34 -6.07 23.07
CA LEU A 88 -3.96 -6.29 22.64
C LEU A 88 -3.83 -6.24 21.11
N ARG A 89 -4.86 -6.71 20.38
CA ARG A 89 -4.94 -6.56 18.93
C ARG A 89 -4.80 -5.10 18.48
N TYR A 90 -5.59 -4.18 19.06
CA TYR A 90 -5.56 -2.78 18.67
C TYR A 90 -4.24 -2.11 19.07
N GLN A 91 -3.67 -2.49 20.22
CA GLN A 91 -2.35 -2.02 20.64
C GLN A 91 -1.27 -2.37 19.59
N LEU A 92 -1.21 -3.64 19.15
CA LEU A 92 -0.24 -4.10 18.15
C LEU A 92 -0.49 -3.46 16.78
N GLN A 93 -1.75 -3.35 16.34
CA GLN A 93 -2.11 -2.69 15.09
C GLN A 93 -1.71 -1.20 15.08
N ALA A 94 -1.98 -0.49 16.16
CA ALA A 94 -1.58 0.91 16.32
C ALA A 94 -0.05 1.05 16.32
N TYR A 95 0.66 0.15 17.01
CA TYR A 95 2.12 0.13 17.02
C TYR A 95 2.70 -0.09 15.61
N LEU A 96 2.28 -1.14 14.91
CA LEU A 96 2.75 -1.48 13.57
C LEU A 96 2.47 -0.35 12.59
N SER A 97 1.25 0.20 12.60
CA SER A 97 0.85 1.32 11.75
C SER A 97 1.76 2.53 11.95
N ARG A 98 1.94 2.98 13.21
CA ARG A 98 2.74 4.16 13.53
C ARG A 98 4.23 3.94 13.27
N SER A 99 4.79 2.83 13.73
CA SER A 99 6.23 2.56 13.64
C SER A 99 6.71 2.40 12.20
N ILE A 100 6.00 1.64 11.36
CA ILE A 100 6.34 1.45 9.95
C ILE A 100 6.16 2.76 9.18
N SER A 101 5.02 3.44 9.35
CA SER A 101 4.74 4.68 8.62
C SER A 101 5.74 5.79 8.96
N ILE A 102 6.08 5.96 10.24
CA ILE A 102 7.07 6.97 10.65
C ILE A 102 8.48 6.59 10.17
N THR A 103 8.85 5.30 10.23
CA THR A 103 10.11 4.81 9.64
C THR A 103 10.21 5.19 8.17
N TYR A 104 9.19 4.86 7.38
CA TYR A 104 9.15 5.15 5.94
C TYR A 104 9.26 6.65 5.67
N VAL A 105 8.47 7.48 6.37
CA VAL A 105 8.48 8.95 6.19
C VAL A 105 9.82 9.56 6.57
N LEU A 106 10.41 9.17 7.70
CA LEU A 106 11.71 9.70 8.14
C LEU A 106 12.82 9.32 7.16
N LEU A 107 12.86 8.07 6.70
CA LEU A 107 13.84 7.63 5.72
C LEU A 107 13.58 8.26 4.34
N ALA A 108 12.34 8.49 3.94
CA ALA A 108 12.02 9.19 2.70
C ALA A 108 12.50 10.65 2.73
N CYS A 109 12.21 11.38 3.81
CA CYS A 109 12.71 12.72 4.03
C CYS A 109 14.25 12.77 4.05
N MET A 110 14.88 11.85 4.78
CA MET A 110 16.34 11.73 4.79
C MET A 110 16.88 11.49 3.38
N THR A 111 16.31 10.55 2.64
CA THR A 111 16.74 10.18 1.28
C THR A 111 16.65 11.35 0.32
N LEU A 112 15.50 12.06 0.32
CA LEU A 112 15.27 13.18 -0.58
C LEU A 112 16.22 14.34 -0.26
N VAL A 113 16.37 14.70 1.01
CA VAL A 113 17.23 15.82 1.42
C VAL A 113 18.70 15.48 1.21
N LEU A 114 19.16 14.29 1.64
CA LEU A 114 20.53 13.83 1.45
C LEU A 114 20.85 13.66 -0.04
N GLY A 115 19.96 13.06 -0.82
CA GLY A 115 20.14 12.86 -2.25
C GLY A 115 20.27 14.19 -2.98
N CYS A 116 19.38 15.14 -2.70
CA CYS A 116 19.46 16.48 -3.29
C CYS A 116 20.72 17.23 -2.84
N ALA A 117 21.05 17.19 -1.55
CA ALA A 117 22.22 17.86 -0.97
C ALA A 117 23.53 17.31 -1.55
N SER A 118 23.66 15.99 -1.64
CA SER A 118 24.91 15.32 -2.03
C SER A 118 25.39 15.70 -3.43
N VAL A 119 24.47 15.95 -4.36
CA VAL A 119 24.80 16.35 -5.74
C VAL A 119 24.84 17.87 -5.86
N ALA A 120 23.83 18.58 -5.33
CA ALA A 120 23.73 20.01 -5.50
C ALA A 120 24.87 20.76 -4.78
N PHE A 121 25.28 20.32 -3.59
CA PHE A 121 26.38 20.94 -2.86
C PHE A 121 27.74 20.61 -3.49
N GLU A 122 27.96 19.40 -3.99
CA GLU A 122 29.20 19.08 -4.72
C GLU A 122 29.36 19.93 -6.00
N ILE A 123 28.26 20.22 -6.69
CA ILE A 123 28.24 21.12 -7.85
C ILE A 123 28.50 22.57 -7.42
N ARG A 124 27.78 23.06 -6.41
CA ARG A 124 27.90 24.45 -5.91
C ARG A 124 29.30 24.73 -5.36
N ASP A 125 29.84 23.80 -4.57
CA ASP A 125 31.09 23.96 -3.81
C ASP A 125 32.32 23.52 -4.63
N ARG A 126 32.15 23.24 -5.93
CA ARG A 126 33.21 22.89 -6.92
C ARG A 126 34.00 21.62 -6.61
N GLN A 127 33.55 20.82 -5.66
CA GLN A 127 34.15 19.52 -5.33
C GLN A 127 34.04 18.55 -6.52
N ILE A 128 32.96 18.69 -7.31
CA ILE A 128 32.74 17.85 -8.50
C ILE A 128 33.86 17.98 -9.55
N TRP A 129 34.59 19.10 -9.59
CA TRP A 129 35.70 19.29 -10.54
C TRP A 129 36.87 18.34 -10.27
N GLN A 130 37.13 18.01 -9.00
CA GLN A 130 38.18 17.05 -8.62
C GLN A 130 37.78 15.60 -8.88
N VAL A 131 36.47 15.32 -8.93
CA VAL A 131 35.93 13.99 -9.24
C VAL A 131 35.92 13.76 -10.75
N MET A 132 35.55 14.78 -11.53
CA MET A 132 35.43 14.71 -12.99
C MET A 132 36.78 14.71 -13.72
N THR A 133 37.89 15.01 -13.04
CA THR A 133 39.25 14.83 -13.58
C THR A 133 39.74 13.38 -13.47
N LYS A 134 39.08 12.55 -12.66
CA LYS A 134 39.32 11.10 -12.61
C LYS A 134 38.56 10.43 -13.77
N PRO A 135 38.98 9.25 -14.24
CA PRO A 135 38.30 8.50 -15.32
C PRO A 135 36.97 7.89 -14.83
N VAL A 136 36.06 8.71 -14.33
CA VAL A 136 34.73 8.34 -13.85
C VAL A 136 33.71 8.94 -14.80
N SER A 137 32.93 8.10 -15.46
CA SER A 137 31.86 8.59 -16.34
C SER A 137 30.77 9.31 -15.50
N ARG A 138 30.09 10.28 -16.12
CA ARG A 138 28.95 10.99 -15.51
C ARG A 138 27.85 10.02 -15.05
N LEU A 139 27.63 8.94 -15.80
CA LEU A 139 26.69 7.88 -15.43
C LEU A 139 27.18 7.09 -14.21
N SER A 140 28.46 6.72 -14.17
CA SER A 140 29.06 6.01 -13.03
C SER A 140 28.99 6.83 -11.73
N TYR A 141 29.15 8.15 -11.82
CA TYR A 141 28.98 9.06 -10.70
C TYR A 141 27.54 9.04 -10.16
N LEU A 142 26.55 9.26 -11.03
CA LEU A 142 25.13 9.26 -10.63
C LEU A 142 24.69 7.88 -10.10
N LEU A 143 25.13 6.77 -10.71
CA LEU A 143 24.83 5.42 -10.25
C LEU A 143 25.46 5.15 -8.88
N GLY A 144 26.67 5.66 -8.64
CA GLY A 144 27.34 5.54 -7.36
C GLY A 144 26.60 6.31 -6.26
N LYS A 145 26.17 7.55 -6.55
CA LYS A 145 25.36 8.35 -5.61
C LYS A 145 24.04 7.65 -5.28
N TRP A 146 23.34 7.12 -6.28
CA TRP A 146 22.14 6.32 -6.07
C TRP A 146 22.42 5.07 -5.24
N LEU A 147 23.43 4.27 -5.58
CA LEU A 147 23.79 3.05 -4.84
C LEU A 147 24.15 3.33 -3.38
N GLY A 148 24.84 4.45 -3.10
CA GLY A 148 25.12 4.88 -1.73
C GLY A 148 23.85 5.22 -0.95
N LEU A 149 22.87 5.87 -1.58
CA LEU A 149 21.55 6.15 -0.97
C LEU A 149 20.78 4.86 -0.70
N VAL A 150 20.83 3.92 -1.64
CA VAL A 150 20.24 2.58 -1.47
C VAL A 150 20.86 1.86 -0.28
N ALA A 151 22.18 1.94 -0.12
CA ALA A 151 22.90 1.30 0.98
C ALA A 151 22.58 1.93 2.35
N ILE A 152 22.57 3.26 2.47
CA ILE A 152 22.23 3.92 3.74
C ILE A 152 20.76 3.70 4.11
N ASN A 153 19.86 3.64 3.13
CA ASN A 153 18.45 3.27 3.36
C ASN A 153 18.30 1.82 3.79
N ALA A 154 19.08 0.90 3.23
CA ALA A 154 19.10 -0.49 3.70
C ALA A 154 19.53 -0.57 5.18
N VAL A 155 20.58 0.16 5.56
CA VAL A 155 21.02 0.25 6.96
C VAL A 155 19.92 0.82 7.86
N GLY A 156 19.25 1.89 7.42
CA GLY A 156 18.14 2.51 8.15
C GLY A 156 16.94 1.56 8.33
N ILE A 157 16.51 0.89 7.27
CA ILE A 157 15.40 -0.06 7.30
C ILE A 157 15.74 -1.27 8.17
N ILE A 158 16.93 -1.85 8.06
CA ILE A 158 17.31 -3.02 8.89
C ILE A 158 17.34 -2.62 10.37
N THR A 159 17.87 -1.43 10.69
CA THR A 159 17.88 -0.91 12.06
C THR A 159 16.45 -0.72 12.58
N ALA A 160 15.58 -0.10 11.79
CA ALA A 160 14.18 0.11 12.14
C ALA A 160 13.41 -1.21 12.27
N SER A 161 13.65 -2.15 11.36
CA SER A 161 13.04 -3.47 11.34
C SER A 161 13.33 -4.23 12.64
N LEU A 162 14.58 -4.17 13.10
CA LEU A 162 14.98 -4.77 14.36
C LEU A 162 14.29 -4.10 15.56
N ALA A 163 14.17 -2.77 15.55
CA ALA A 163 13.46 -2.03 16.59
C ALA A 163 11.97 -2.42 16.66
N ILE A 164 11.33 -2.50 15.49
CA ILE A 164 9.92 -2.88 15.35
C ILE A 164 9.71 -4.30 15.84
N PHE A 165 10.57 -5.23 15.42
CA PHE A 165 10.50 -6.62 15.83
C PHE A 165 10.65 -6.81 17.34
N ILE A 166 11.68 -6.21 17.95
CA ILE A 166 11.90 -6.25 19.41
C ILE A 166 10.70 -5.67 20.17
N SER A 167 10.14 -4.57 19.68
CA SER A 167 9.00 -3.93 20.33
C SER A 167 7.72 -4.75 20.18
N VAL A 168 7.50 -5.40 19.03
CA VAL A 168 6.38 -6.35 18.83
C VAL A 168 6.51 -7.53 19.79
N GLU A 169 7.69 -8.14 19.91
CA GLU A 169 7.93 -9.22 20.87
C GLU A 169 7.69 -8.77 22.32
N TYR A 170 8.14 -7.57 22.68
CA TYR A 170 7.82 -6.98 23.98
C TYR A 170 6.32 -6.75 24.18
N MET A 171 5.60 -6.29 23.16
CA MET A 171 4.16 -6.05 23.28
C MET A 171 3.36 -7.35 23.39
N LYS A 172 3.82 -8.45 22.78
CA LYS A 172 3.20 -9.79 22.96
C LYS A 172 3.24 -10.29 24.40
N THR A 173 4.13 -9.79 25.25
CA THR A 173 4.16 -10.18 26.67
C THR A 173 3.14 -9.43 27.53
N ARG A 174 2.41 -8.46 26.97
CA ARG A 174 1.31 -7.78 27.67
C ARG A 174 0.11 -8.73 27.78
N PRO A 175 -0.65 -8.67 28.88
CA PRO A 175 -1.84 -9.51 29.02
C PRO A 175 -2.88 -9.15 27.96
N ALA A 176 -3.44 -10.17 27.30
CA ALA A 176 -4.64 -10.01 26.48
C ALA A 176 -5.86 -9.80 27.39
N MET A 177 -6.89 -9.09 26.89
CA MET A 177 -8.10 -8.84 27.67
C MET A 177 -8.90 -10.13 27.91
N ASP A 178 -9.00 -10.97 26.89
CA ASP A 178 -9.71 -12.25 26.91
C ASP A 178 -9.11 -13.25 25.90
N ALA A 179 -9.59 -14.49 25.93
CA ALA A 179 -9.13 -15.53 24.99
C ALA A 179 -9.47 -15.19 23.52
N ARG A 180 -10.50 -14.36 23.27
CA ARG A 180 -10.88 -13.93 21.92
C ARG A 180 -9.87 -12.92 21.37
N ASP A 181 -9.42 -11.98 22.19
CA ASP A 181 -8.37 -11.00 21.87
C ASP A 181 -7.04 -11.70 21.60
N GLU A 182 -6.64 -12.66 22.44
CA GLU A 182 -5.42 -13.46 22.19
C GLU A 182 -5.49 -14.19 20.84
N LEU A 183 -6.64 -14.82 20.54
CA LEU A 183 -6.84 -15.51 19.27
C LEU A 183 -6.89 -14.54 18.10
N ALA A 184 -7.48 -13.36 18.26
CA ALA A 184 -7.51 -12.33 17.23
C ALA A 184 -6.10 -11.78 16.92
N VAL A 185 -5.24 -11.60 17.94
CA VAL A 185 -3.82 -11.25 17.74
C VAL A 185 -3.12 -12.30 16.89
N ARG A 186 -3.30 -13.59 17.21
CA ARG A 186 -2.65 -14.69 16.49
C ARG A 186 -3.18 -14.85 15.07
N THR A 187 -4.48 -14.71 14.85
CA THR A 187 -5.13 -15.02 13.57
C THR A 187 -5.32 -13.81 12.65
N GLU A 188 -5.28 -12.58 13.16
CA GLU A 188 -5.53 -11.36 12.38
C GLU A 188 -4.32 -10.44 12.24
N VAL A 189 -3.42 -10.39 13.23
CA VAL A 189 -2.29 -9.43 13.24
C VAL A 189 -0.96 -10.15 12.98
N LEU A 190 -0.73 -11.28 13.65
CA LEU A 190 0.54 -12.02 13.59
C LEU A 190 0.57 -13.10 12.49
N THR A 191 -0.31 -13.00 11.51
CA THR A 191 -0.38 -13.86 10.33
C THR A 191 -0.45 -13.03 9.06
N ALA A 192 -0.18 -13.68 7.94
CA ALA A 192 -0.33 -13.12 6.61
C ALA A 192 -1.38 -13.92 5.84
N ARG A 193 -2.48 -13.25 5.54
CA ARG A 193 -3.68 -13.82 4.95
C ARG A 193 -3.84 -13.33 3.52
N SER A 194 -4.19 -14.25 2.62
CA SER A 194 -4.57 -13.89 1.25
C SER A 194 -6.09 -13.79 1.17
N GLY A 195 -6.58 -12.82 0.39
CA GLY A 195 -8.00 -12.68 0.09
C GLY A 195 -8.34 -13.31 -1.25
N ILE A 196 -9.45 -14.05 -1.30
CA ILE A 196 -10.07 -14.54 -2.53
C ILE A 196 -11.43 -13.87 -2.66
N THR A 197 -11.70 -13.28 -3.82
CA THR A 197 -12.99 -12.71 -4.17
C THR A 197 -13.88 -13.75 -4.88
N PRO A 198 -15.21 -13.54 -4.93
CA PRO A 198 -16.09 -14.44 -5.65
C PRO A 198 -15.75 -14.51 -7.14
N VAL A 199 -16.00 -15.66 -7.75
CA VAL A 199 -15.91 -15.83 -9.20
C VAL A 199 -17.14 -15.21 -9.85
N TYR A 200 -16.92 -14.13 -10.61
CA TYR A 200 -17.96 -13.42 -11.35
C TYR A 200 -17.96 -13.84 -12.82
N PRO A 201 -19.07 -14.34 -13.38
CA PRO A 201 -19.16 -14.61 -14.81
C PRO A 201 -18.89 -13.36 -15.66
N VAL A 202 -18.22 -13.58 -16.80
CA VAL A 202 -17.94 -12.55 -17.80
C VAL A 202 -18.86 -12.76 -19.00
N ILE A 203 -19.38 -11.67 -19.58
CA ILE A 203 -20.18 -11.74 -20.81
C ILE A 203 -19.25 -12.15 -21.97
N GLY A 204 -19.61 -13.23 -22.68
CA GLY A 204 -18.90 -13.64 -23.89
C GLY A 204 -19.07 -12.64 -25.05
N PRO A 205 -18.11 -12.53 -25.97
CA PRO A 205 -18.11 -11.50 -27.02
C PRO A 205 -19.33 -11.57 -27.94
N THR A 206 -19.86 -12.77 -28.21
CA THR A 206 -21.06 -12.95 -29.04
C THR A 206 -22.31 -12.39 -28.35
N ARG A 207 -22.54 -12.77 -27.09
CA ARG A 207 -23.68 -12.29 -26.31
C ARG A 207 -23.64 -10.79 -26.07
N LEU A 208 -22.44 -10.23 -25.88
CA LEU A 208 -22.28 -8.78 -25.75
C LEU A 208 -22.70 -8.05 -27.03
N ARG A 209 -22.29 -8.55 -28.21
CA ARG A 209 -22.71 -7.98 -29.49
C ARG A 209 -24.22 -8.05 -29.70
N GLU A 210 -24.84 -9.17 -29.35
CA GLU A 210 -26.29 -9.33 -29.43
C GLU A 210 -27.01 -8.32 -28.54
N LEU A 211 -26.58 -8.12 -27.28
CA LEU A 211 -27.15 -7.13 -26.38
C LEU A 211 -26.94 -5.69 -26.87
N VAL A 212 -25.79 -5.38 -27.45
CA VAL A 212 -25.51 -4.06 -28.03
C VAL A 212 -26.41 -3.80 -29.24
N MET A 213 -26.52 -4.76 -30.16
CA MET A 213 -27.41 -4.64 -31.32
C MET A 213 -28.86 -4.50 -30.89
N GLN A 214 -29.30 -5.29 -29.91
CA GLN A 214 -30.64 -5.18 -29.35
C GLN A 214 -30.89 -3.79 -28.74
N LYS A 215 -29.94 -3.24 -27.97
CA LYS A 215 -30.09 -1.91 -27.36
C LYS A 215 -30.12 -0.79 -28.39
N ILE A 216 -29.32 -0.89 -29.47
CA ILE A 216 -29.40 0.01 -30.63
C ILE A 216 -30.77 -0.13 -31.30
N ASP A 217 -31.30 -1.35 -31.38
CA ASP A 217 -32.57 -1.62 -32.02
C ASP A 217 -33.78 -1.10 -31.24
N ASP A 218 -33.69 -1.13 -29.91
CA ASP A 218 -34.73 -0.69 -28.99
C ASP A 218 -34.76 0.85 -28.84
N GLU A 219 -33.62 1.54 -28.97
CA GLU A 219 -33.50 2.99 -28.83
C GLU A 219 -33.53 3.72 -30.19
N SER A 220 -34.68 4.31 -30.54
CA SER A 220 -34.87 5.04 -31.80
C SER A 220 -33.91 6.23 -31.98
N VAL A 221 -33.49 6.87 -30.88
CA VAL A 221 -32.57 8.02 -30.89
C VAL A 221 -31.17 7.61 -31.36
N LEU A 222 -30.69 6.44 -30.93
CA LEU A 222 -29.37 5.93 -31.33
C LEU A 222 -29.34 5.57 -32.82
N ARG A 223 -30.42 4.97 -33.34
CA ARG A 223 -30.59 4.74 -34.78
C ARG A 223 -30.55 6.03 -35.59
N GLU A 224 -31.28 7.06 -35.15
CA GLU A 224 -31.30 8.36 -35.81
C GLU A 224 -29.92 9.04 -35.83
N GLN A 225 -29.14 8.93 -34.74
CA GLN A 225 -27.78 9.48 -34.67
C GLN A 225 -26.80 8.79 -35.65
N ILE A 226 -26.99 7.48 -35.89
CA ILE A 226 -26.22 6.72 -36.88
C ILE A 226 -26.64 7.13 -38.30
N GLU A 227 -27.94 7.18 -38.57
CA GLU A 227 -28.50 7.53 -39.89
C GLU A 227 -28.17 8.97 -40.31
N THR A 228 -28.14 9.90 -39.35
CA THR A 228 -27.78 11.32 -39.58
C THR A 228 -26.27 11.56 -39.63
N GLY A 229 -25.44 10.54 -39.35
CA GLY A 229 -23.98 10.62 -39.38
C GLY A 229 -23.37 11.50 -38.28
N GLN A 230 -24.13 11.80 -37.22
CA GLN A 230 -23.64 12.61 -36.10
C GLN A 230 -22.58 11.87 -35.26
N ARG A 231 -22.71 10.55 -35.14
CA ARG A 231 -21.76 9.66 -34.48
C ARG A 231 -21.51 8.43 -35.33
N THR A 232 -20.32 7.86 -35.23
CA THR A 232 -20.00 6.63 -35.98
C THR A 232 -20.63 5.43 -35.28
N GLU A 233 -21.18 4.47 -36.03
CA GLU A 233 -21.74 3.22 -35.48
C GLU A 233 -20.76 2.52 -34.52
N LEU A 234 -19.47 2.54 -34.86
CA LEU A 234 -18.38 1.95 -34.08
C LEU A 234 -18.15 2.65 -32.72
N GLU A 235 -18.40 3.96 -32.64
CA GLU A 235 -18.31 4.75 -31.41
C GLU A 235 -19.46 4.39 -30.46
N ILE A 236 -20.69 4.36 -30.98
CA ILE A 236 -21.90 4.00 -30.21
C ILE A 236 -21.81 2.55 -29.73
N GLN A 237 -21.37 1.63 -30.58
CA GLN A 237 -21.17 0.22 -30.18
C GLN A 237 -20.14 0.10 -29.06
N ALA A 238 -19.03 0.85 -29.11
CA ALA A 238 -18.00 0.83 -28.08
C ALA A 238 -18.51 1.41 -26.74
N GLU A 239 -19.26 2.51 -26.79
CA GLU A 239 -19.86 3.15 -25.61
C GLU A 239 -20.89 2.23 -24.94
N LEU A 240 -21.87 1.73 -25.71
CA LEU A 240 -22.90 0.81 -25.22
C LEU A 240 -22.31 -0.49 -24.69
N ALA A 241 -21.30 -1.04 -25.36
CA ALA A 241 -20.61 -2.23 -24.88
C ALA A 241 -19.98 -1.98 -23.50
N GLY A 242 -19.36 -0.80 -23.30
CA GLY A 242 -18.81 -0.38 -22.01
C GLY A 242 -19.89 -0.28 -20.93
N GLU A 243 -21.02 0.35 -21.25
CA GLU A 243 -22.15 0.50 -20.32
C GLU A 243 -22.77 -0.84 -19.93
N ILE A 244 -23.09 -1.71 -20.90
CA ILE A 244 -23.69 -3.02 -20.66
C ILE A 244 -22.77 -3.88 -19.79
N VAL A 245 -21.46 -3.87 -20.06
CA VAL A 245 -20.49 -4.59 -19.23
C VAL A 245 -20.43 -4.01 -17.81
N LYS A 246 -20.51 -2.68 -17.66
CA LYS A 246 -20.51 -2.02 -16.34
C LYS A 246 -21.77 -2.36 -15.54
N GLU A 247 -22.94 -2.26 -16.17
CA GLU A 247 -24.24 -2.60 -15.58
C GLU A 247 -24.28 -4.07 -15.16
N PHE A 248 -23.87 -4.99 -16.05
CA PHE A 248 -23.80 -6.42 -15.76
C PHE A 248 -22.88 -6.75 -14.57
N ARG A 249 -21.76 -6.04 -14.41
CA ARG A 249 -20.86 -6.20 -13.24
C ARG A 249 -21.46 -5.64 -11.95
N LEU A 250 -22.27 -4.59 -12.02
CA LEU A 250 -22.96 -4.01 -10.87
C LEU A 250 -24.12 -4.91 -10.43
N ASP A 251 -24.90 -5.42 -11.37
CA ASP A 251 -26.01 -6.33 -11.09
C ASP A 251 -25.57 -7.63 -10.45
N GLN A 252 -24.41 -8.16 -10.83
CA GLN A 252 -23.80 -9.33 -10.17
C GLN A 252 -23.51 -9.11 -8.68
N ARG A 253 -23.32 -7.86 -8.26
CA ARG A 253 -22.98 -7.48 -6.88
C ARG A 253 -24.11 -6.71 -6.19
N LYS A 254 -25.35 -6.99 -6.61
CA LYS A 254 -26.59 -6.44 -6.06
C LYS A 254 -27.58 -7.57 -5.82
N ILE A 255 -28.35 -7.45 -4.73
CA ILE A 255 -29.44 -8.36 -4.37
C ILE A 255 -30.65 -7.52 -3.99
N ALA A 256 -31.79 -7.72 -4.66
CA ALA A 256 -33.01 -7.01 -4.33
C ALA A 256 -33.64 -7.55 -3.03
N PRO A 257 -34.53 -6.80 -2.37
CA PRO A 257 -35.33 -7.28 -1.24
C PRO A 257 -35.95 -8.67 -1.46
N GLY A 258 -35.66 -9.62 -0.58
CA GLY A 258 -36.21 -10.98 -0.64
C GLY A 258 -35.59 -11.90 -1.70
N GLU A 259 -34.67 -11.40 -2.52
CA GLU A 259 -33.91 -12.24 -3.46
C GLU A 259 -32.69 -12.86 -2.79
N ALA A 260 -32.21 -13.96 -3.38
CA ALA A 260 -30.98 -14.64 -2.99
C ALA A 260 -29.98 -14.67 -4.13
N LYS A 261 -28.69 -14.64 -3.79
CA LYS A 261 -27.61 -14.78 -4.76
C LYS A 261 -26.52 -15.68 -4.23
N VAL A 262 -26.17 -16.70 -5.01
CA VAL A 262 -25.07 -17.62 -4.70
C VAL A 262 -23.76 -16.99 -5.17
N VAL A 263 -22.80 -16.89 -4.26
CA VAL A 263 -21.42 -16.50 -4.52
C VAL A 263 -20.50 -17.70 -4.31
N ARG A 264 -19.55 -17.87 -5.22
CA ARG A 264 -18.61 -19.00 -5.23
C ARG A 264 -17.19 -18.48 -5.06
N PHE A 265 -16.46 -19.05 -4.11
CA PHE A 265 -15.05 -18.78 -3.88
C PHE A 265 -14.25 -20.04 -4.24
N GLU A 266 -13.31 -19.92 -5.16
CA GLU A 266 -12.47 -21.03 -5.63
C GLU A 266 -11.03 -20.88 -5.11
N GLY A 267 -10.31 -22.00 -4.98
CA GLY A 267 -8.89 -21.99 -4.60
C GLY A 267 -8.60 -22.11 -3.09
N LEU A 268 -9.57 -22.60 -2.31
CA LEU A 268 -9.45 -22.80 -0.86
C LEU A 268 -8.97 -24.22 -0.47
N GLN A 269 -8.50 -25.02 -1.44
CA GLN A 269 -8.05 -26.40 -1.25
C GLN A 269 -7.07 -26.56 -0.08
N ARG A 270 -6.02 -25.72 -0.08
CA ARG A 270 -4.97 -25.76 0.93
C ARG A 270 -5.52 -25.49 2.34
N THR A 271 -6.45 -24.55 2.46
CA THR A 271 -7.08 -24.19 3.74
C THR A 271 -7.87 -25.36 4.32
N ARG A 272 -8.58 -26.10 3.46
CA ARG A 272 -9.28 -27.33 3.85
C ARG A 272 -8.31 -28.39 4.33
N GLU A 273 -7.25 -28.68 3.56
CA GLU A 273 -6.25 -29.71 3.88
C GLU A 273 -5.50 -29.44 5.18
N THR A 274 -5.15 -28.18 5.45
CA THR A 274 -4.44 -27.81 6.68
C THR A 274 -5.37 -27.62 7.87
N GLY A 275 -6.69 -27.72 7.67
CA GLY A 275 -7.69 -27.38 8.68
C GLY A 275 -7.59 -25.92 9.15
N GLY A 276 -7.10 -25.02 8.28
CA GLY A 276 -6.90 -23.62 8.60
C GLY A 276 -8.22 -22.87 8.76
N GLU A 277 -8.22 -21.79 9.54
CA GLU A 277 -9.39 -20.93 9.65
C GLU A 277 -9.55 -20.05 8.40
N ALA A 278 -10.75 -20.03 7.82
CA ALA A 278 -11.15 -19.08 6.80
C ALA A 278 -12.04 -18.00 7.43
N LYS A 279 -11.90 -16.76 6.96
CA LYS A 279 -12.68 -15.63 7.46
C LYS A 279 -13.32 -14.90 6.28
N LEU A 280 -14.64 -14.92 6.20
CA LEU A 280 -15.38 -14.10 5.24
C LEU A 280 -15.37 -12.66 5.75
N GLN A 281 -14.69 -11.77 5.03
CA GLN A 281 -14.75 -10.34 5.25
C GLN A 281 -15.75 -9.73 4.27
N TYR A 282 -16.70 -8.95 4.80
CA TYR A 282 -17.74 -8.33 4.00
C TYR A 282 -17.96 -6.87 4.42
N LEU A 283 -18.22 -6.02 3.44
CA LEU A 283 -18.71 -4.66 3.63
C LEU A 283 -19.80 -4.43 2.59
N PHE A 284 -21.01 -4.20 3.08
CA PHE A 284 -22.20 -4.00 2.27
C PHE A 284 -22.65 -2.55 2.31
N HIS A 285 -23.31 -2.11 1.23
CA HIS A 285 -24.05 -0.85 1.20
C HIS A 285 -25.52 -1.11 0.89
N CYS A 286 -26.39 -0.28 1.45
CA CYS A 286 -27.82 -0.27 1.14
C CYS A 286 -28.42 1.10 1.49
N GLY A 287 -29.55 1.44 0.86
CA GLY A 287 -30.28 2.68 1.13
C GLY A 287 -29.38 3.93 1.08
N ALA A 288 -29.48 4.77 2.12
CA ALA A 288 -28.66 5.97 2.27
C ALA A 288 -27.24 5.71 2.84
N SER A 289 -26.83 4.45 2.99
CA SER A 289 -25.54 4.06 3.57
C SER A 289 -25.31 4.63 4.98
N SER A 290 -26.35 4.61 5.81
CA SER A 290 -26.29 5.05 7.21
C SER A 290 -25.35 4.18 8.04
N THR A 291 -24.52 4.79 8.88
CA THR A 291 -23.59 4.09 9.78
C THR A 291 -24.25 3.68 11.12
N HIS A 292 -25.56 3.91 11.28
CA HIS A 292 -26.28 3.64 12.53
C HIS A 292 -27.48 2.71 12.35
N GLU A 293 -27.96 2.53 11.12
CA GLU A 293 -29.06 1.61 10.82
C GLU A 293 -28.51 0.21 10.61
N VAL A 294 -29.24 -0.78 11.13
CA VAL A 294 -28.94 -2.19 10.93
C VAL A 294 -29.91 -2.78 9.91
N HIS A 295 -29.41 -3.67 9.07
CA HIS A 295 -30.20 -4.37 8.07
C HIS A 295 -29.95 -5.87 8.16
N PRO A 296 -31.00 -6.69 8.01
CA PRO A 296 -30.87 -8.13 8.03
C PRO A 296 -30.23 -8.65 6.74
N LEU A 297 -29.41 -9.69 6.87
CA LEU A 297 -28.92 -10.49 5.76
C LEU A 297 -28.71 -11.92 6.28
N ILE A 298 -29.11 -12.91 5.50
CA ILE A 298 -28.88 -14.31 5.85
C ILE A 298 -27.79 -14.88 4.97
N PHE A 299 -26.77 -15.47 5.60
CA PHE A 299 -25.81 -16.34 4.94
C PHE A 299 -26.32 -17.77 5.02
N ARG A 300 -26.68 -18.37 3.90
CA ARG A 300 -27.02 -19.80 3.82
C ARG A 300 -25.85 -20.57 3.21
N PHE A 301 -25.52 -21.71 3.81
CA PHE A 301 -24.48 -22.62 3.35
C PHE A 301 -25.15 -23.81 2.66
N PRO A 302 -25.11 -23.91 1.32
CA PRO A 302 -25.80 -24.97 0.58
C PRO A 302 -25.30 -26.38 0.92
N MET A 303 -24.04 -26.48 1.36
CA MET A 303 -23.37 -27.75 1.64
C MET A 303 -24.02 -28.56 2.78
N ASP A 304 -24.42 -27.90 3.87
CA ASP A 304 -25.04 -28.53 5.03
C ASP A 304 -26.45 -28.00 5.32
N GLY A 305 -26.92 -27.00 4.56
CA GLY A 305 -28.20 -26.34 4.74
C GLY A 305 -28.25 -25.41 5.95
N SER A 306 -27.13 -25.19 6.65
CA SER A 306 -27.06 -24.26 7.76
C SER A 306 -27.21 -22.82 7.29
N TRP A 307 -27.68 -21.95 8.17
CA TRP A 307 -27.78 -20.54 7.88
C TRP A 307 -27.47 -19.71 9.11
N ILE A 308 -27.01 -18.49 8.87
CA ILE A 308 -26.66 -17.51 9.90
C ILE A 308 -27.37 -16.22 9.53
N ASP A 309 -28.31 -15.81 10.38
CA ASP A 309 -28.92 -14.48 10.31
C ASP A 309 -27.99 -13.47 10.97
N ILE A 310 -27.66 -12.41 10.22
CA ILE A 310 -26.84 -11.31 10.69
C ILE A 310 -27.57 -9.99 10.53
N GLN A 311 -27.26 -9.07 11.44
CA GLN A 311 -27.60 -7.66 11.31
C GLN A 311 -26.32 -6.92 10.95
N TYR A 312 -26.22 -6.41 9.72
CA TYR A 312 -25.07 -5.61 9.29
C TYR A 312 -25.39 -4.12 9.33
N VAL A 313 -24.34 -3.33 9.57
CA VAL A 313 -24.40 -1.87 9.45
C VAL A 313 -23.78 -1.49 8.10
N PRO A 314 -24.48 -0.74 7.24
CA PRO A 314 -23.94 -0.28 5.97
C PRO A 314 -22.62 0.47 6.17
N THR A 315 -21.70 0.36 5.21
CA THR A 315 -20.37 1.01 5.24
C THR A 315 -19.40 0.52 6.32
N VAL A 316 -19.84 -0.34 7.24
CA VAL A 316 -18.99 -0.91 8.28
C VAL A 316 -18.57 -2.32 7.87
N GLY A 317 -17.27 -2.52 7.75
CA GLY A 317 -16.71 -3.84 7.48
C GLY A 317 -16.93 -4.78 8.67
N ALA A 318 -17.43 -5.97 8.39
CA ALA A 318 -17.60 -7.02 9.37
C ALA A 318 -17.00 -8.33 8.84
N SER A 319 -16.97 -9.34 9.71
CA SER A 319 -16.30 -10.57 9.38
C SER A 319 -16.92 -11.77 10.08
N LEU A 320 -17.05 -12.86 9.35
CA LEU A 320 -17.61 -14.12 9.80
C LEU A 320 -16.54 -15.21 9.70
N ARG A 321 -16.42 -16.05 10.72
CA ARG A 321 -15.52 -17.21 10.68
C ARG A 321 -16.21 -18.36 9.95
N ILE A 322 -15.52 -18.92 8.98
CA ILE A 322 -15.99 -20.06 8.19
C ILE A 322 -15.15 -21.27 8.59
N PRO A 323 -15.77 -22.30 9.21
CA PRO A 323 -15.10 -23.57 9.46
C PRO A 323 -14.60 -24.16 8.15
N SER A 324 -13.41 -24.76 8.16
CA SER A 324 -12.82 -25.43 7.00
C SER A 324 -13.67 -26.58 6.45
N GLN A 325 -14.60 -27.11 7.26
CA GLN A 325 -15.56 -28.15 6.90
C GLN A 325 -16.63 -27.66 5.90
N MET A 326 -16.85 -26.35 5.79
CA MET A 326 -17.79 -25.74 4.82
C MET A 326 -17.18 -25.59 3.42
N ILE A 327 -15.90 -25.92 3.26
CA ILE A 327 -15.19 -25.88 1.97
C ILE A 327 -15.28 -27.28 1.36
N ASP A 328 -15.67 -27.39 0.09
CA ASP A 328 -15.81 -28.67 -0.62
C ASP A 328 -14.46 -29.32 -0.99
N GLU A 329 -14.48 -30.58 -1.47
CA GLU A 329 -13.30 -31.40 -1.79
C GLU A 329 -12.44 -30.79 -2.88
N ASP A 330 -13.08 -30.02 -3.76
CA ASP A 330 -12.45 -29.23 -4.83
C ASP A 330 -11.97 -27.85 -4.35
N GLY A 331 -12.10 -27.54 -3.06
CA GLY A 331 -11.61 -26.29 -2.49
C GLY A 331 -12.51 -25.10 -2.83
N VAL A 332 -13.79 -25.39 -3.07
CA VAL A 332 -14.82 -24.41 -3.40
C VAL A 332 -15.68 -24.14 -2.16
N LEU A 333 -15.88 -22.85 -1.84
CA LEU A 333 -16.82 -22.41 -0.82
C LEU A 333 -17.99 -21.72 -1.52
N GLU A 334 -19.19 -22.27 -1.37
CA GLU A 334 -20.43 -21.65 -1.84
C GLU A 334 -21.17 -21.01 -0.67
N ILE A 335 -21.60 -19.76 -0.85
CA ILE A 335 -22.42 -19.05 0.11
C ILE A 335 -23.60 -18.42 -0.64
N GLU A 336 -24.81 -18.66 -0.16
CA GLU A 336 -26.00 -18.02 -0.67
C GLU A 336 -26.34 -16.83 0.24
N LEU A 337 -26.28 -15.64 -0.33
CA LEU A 337 -26.63 -14.39 0.32
C LEU A 337 -28.11 -14.12 0.08
N LEU A 338 -28.92 -14.20 1.13
CA LEU A 338 -30.35 -13.92 1.08
C LEU A 338 -30.64 -12.57 1.73
N ASN A 339 -31.22 -11.65 0.96
CA ASN A 339 -31.57 -10.31 1.43
C ASN A 339 -32.92 -10.30 2.18
N ALA A 340 -32.94 -10.99 3.31
CA ALA A 340 -34.08 -11.17 4.19
C ALA A 340 -33.60 -11.29 5.65
N GLY A 341 -34.50 -11.10 6.60
CA GLY A 341 -34.29 -11.44 8.01
C GLY A 341 -35.18 -12.61 8.43
N PHE A 342 -34.85 -13.21 9.56
CA PHE A 342 -35.67 -14.25 10.17
C PHE A 342 -36.33 -13.71 11.43
N ASP A 343 -37.65 -13.90 11.56
CA ASP A 343 -38.38 -13.57 12.78
C ASP A 343 -38.61 -14.82 13.62
N GLU A 344 -37.96 -14.89 14.79
CA GLU A 344 -38.07 -16.02 15.71
C GLU A 344 -39.50 -16.25 16.23
N ALA A 345 -40.33 -15.20 16.31
CA ALA A 345 -41.69 -15.32 16.85
C ALA A 345 -42.67 -15.92 15.85
N SER A 346 -42.51 -15.62 14.56
CA SER A 346 -43.39 -16.11 13.49
C SER A 346 -42.80 -17.29 12.71
N GLU A 347 -41.53 -17.64 12.97
CA GLU A 347 -40.74 -18.65 12.24
C GLU A 347 -40.73 -18.43 10.71
N GLN A 348 -40.81 -17.16 10.28
CA GLN A 348 -40.90 -16.79 8.87
C GLN A 348 -39.78 -15.83 8.46
N PHE A 349 -39.36 -15.97 7.21
CA PHE A 349 -38.46 -15.03 6.57
C PHE A 349 -39.24 -13.80 6.10
N TYR A 350 -38.70 -12.61 6.35
CA TYR A 350 -39.25 -11.36 5.85
C TYR A 350 -38.23 -10.65 4.94
N PRO A 351 -38.66 -10.07 3.81
CA PRO A 351 -37.74 -9.39 2.89
C PRO A 351 -37.15 -8.13 3.56
N ALA A 352 -35.88 -7.85 3.28
CA ALA A 352 -35.25 -6.63 3.75
C ALA A 352 -35.85 -5.39 3.08
N GLY A 353 -35.74 -4.21 3.72
CA GLY A 353 -36.34 -2.98 3.18
C GLY A 353 -35.64 -2.38 1.94
N TRP A 354 -34.37 -2.72 1.72
CA TRP A 354 -33.53 -2.11 0.67
C TRP A 354 -32.73 -3.16 -0.10
N SER A 355 -32.33 -2.84 -1.33
CA SER A 355 -31.34 -3.65 -2.04
C SER A 355 -29.98 -3.54 -1.37
N VAL A 356 -29.27 -4.66 -1.27
CA VAL A 356 -27.88 -4.70 -0.80
C VAL A 356 -26.93 -4.78 -1.98
N ASN A 357 -25.80 -4.09 -1.92
CA ASN A 357 -24.72 -4.20 -2.89
C ASN A 357 -23.33 -4.14 -2.22
N TRP A 358 -22.29 -4.48 -2.97
CA TRP A 358 -20.90 -4.44 -2.50
C TRP A 358 -19.91 -4.16 -3.64
N ASP A 359 -18.75 -3.61 -3.29
CA ASP A 359 -17.63 -3.42 -4.21
C ASP A 359 -16.83 -4.72 -4.41
N LEU A 360 -16.01 -4.78 -5.47
CA LEU A 360 -15.31 -6.00 -5.89
C LEU A 360 -14.40 -6.58 -4.80
N ASP A 361 -13.73 -5.69 -4.06
CA ASP A 361 -12.73 -5.99 -3.03
C ASP A 361 -13.33 -6.03 -1.62
N LYS A 362 -14.66 -5.89 -1.49
CA LYS A 362 -15.35 -5.77 -0.20
C LYS A 362 -16.11 -7.02 0.23
N LEU A 363 -16.15 -8.05 -0.61
CA LEU A 363 -16.61 -9.38 -0.24
C LEU A 363 -15.49 -10.37 -0.57
N GLU A 364 -14.78 -10.86 0.44
CA GLU A 364 -13.61 -11.70 0.26
C GLU A 364 -13.48 -12.75 1.37
N VAL A 365 -12.88 -13.90 1.04
CA VAL A 365 -12.50 -14.92 2.01
C VAL A 365 -11.01 -14.78 2.28
N LEU A 366 -10.66 -14.42 3.50
CA LEU A 366 -9.30 -14.36 4.00
C LEU A 366 -8.90 -15.73 4.57
N TYR A 367 -7.77 -16.25 4.13
CA TYR A 367 -7.20 -17.50 4.64
C TYR A 367 -5.70 -17.34 4.89
N GLU A 368 -5.18 -18.06 5.87
CA GLU A 368 -3.77 -17.99 6.25
C GLU A 368 -2.85 -18.65 5.20
N VAL A 369 -1.79 -17.92 4.80
CA VAL A 369 -0.81 -18.41 3.82
C VAL A 369 0.61 -18.44 4.39
N SER A 370 0.94 -17.49 5.26
CA SER A 370 2.30 -17.30 5.80
C SER A 370 2.23 -16.67 7.19
N GLY A 371 3.32 -16.80 7.96
CA GLY A 371 3.48 -16.06 9.22
C GLY A 371 3.78 -14.58 9.01
N PHE A 372 3.61 -13.79 10.08
CA PHE A 372 3.89 -12.35 10.10
C PHE A 372 5.33 -12.00 9.73
N GLU A 373 6.33 -12.73 10.22
CA GLU A 373 7.75 -12.38 10.05
C GLU A 373 8.17 -12.34 8.57
N GLY A 374 7.77 -13.35 7.80
CA GLY A 374 8.04 -13.42 6.37
C GLY A 374 7.33 -12.32 5.59
N ASN A 375 6.12 -11.95 6.01
CA ASN A 375 5.36 -10.87 5.39
C ASN A 375 5.93 -9.49 5.76
N PHE A 376 6.39 -9.33 7.01
CA PHE A 376 7.08 -8.16 7.50
C PHE A 376 8.36 -7.90 6.71
N PHE A 377 9.15 -8.94 6.44
CA PHE A 377 10.32 -8.82 5.57
C PHE A 377 9.94 -8.32 4.16
N ARG A 378 8.88 -8.86 3.55
CA ARG A 378 8.39 -8.41 2.24
C ARG A 378 7.95 -6.95 2.25
N ALA A 379 7.26 -6.51 3.30
CA ALA A 379 6.89 -5.11 3.49
C ALA A 379 8.13 -4.20 3.55
N MET A 380 9.12 -4.56 4.35
CA MET A 380 10.36 -3.78 4.47
C MET A 380 11.15 -3.74 3.15
N LEU A 381 11.11 -4.82 2.35
CA LEU A 381 11.70 -4.83 1.00
C LEU A 381 10.97 -3.87 0.05
N VAL A 382 9.64 -3.83 0.08
CA VAL A 382 8.87 -2.89 -0.75
C VAL A 382 9.17 -1.44 -0.36
N ASP A 383 9.20 -1.12 0.94
CA ASP A 383 9.59 0.22 1.40
C ASP A 383 11.02 0.58 0.98
N TRP A 384 11.94 -0.40 0.97
CA TRP A 384 13.30 -0.19 0.48
C TRP A 384 13.35 0.14 -1.02
N PHE A 385 12.55 -0.54 -1.85
CA PHE A 385 12.45 -0.23 -3.28
C PHE A 385 11.89 1.18 -3.52
N LYS A 386 10.88 1.58 -2.75
CA LYS A 386 10.33 2.95 -2.81
C LYS A 386 11.37 4.00 -2.43
N LEU A 387 12.11 3.77 -1.34
CA LEU A 387 13.19 4.66 -0.91
C LEU A 387 14.32 4.74 -1.94
N SER A 388 14.66 3.62 -2.57
CA SER A 388 15.62 3.59 -3.68
C SER A 388 15.17 4.44 -4.87
N PHE A 389 13.90 4.34 -5.28
CA PHE A 389 13.32 5.19 -6.31
C PHE A 389 13.39 6.69 -5.94
N LEU A 390 13.05 7.05 -4.70
CA LEU A 390 13.19 8.44 -4.23
C LEU A 390 14.65 8.91 -4.26
N GLY A 391 15.60 8.01 -3.98
CA GLY A 391 17.03 8.31 -4.02
C GLY A 391 17.53 8.67 -5.42
N VAL A 392 17.20 7.85 -6.43
CA VAL A 392 17.58 8.16 -7.82
C VAL A 392 16.86 9.39 -8.35
N LEU A 393 15.60 9.60 -7.98
CA LEU A 393 14.86 10.82 -8.32
C LEU A 393 15.57 12.07 -7.77
N ALA A 394 15.93 12.07 -6.48
CA ALA A 394 16.62 13.18 -5.84
C ALA A 394 18.00 13.46 -6.45
N VAL A 395 18.76 12.41 -6.76
CA VAL A 395 20.07 12.52 -7.42
C VAL A 395 19.92 13.06 -8.86
N ALA A 396 18.92 12.57 -9.60
CA ALA A 396 18.66 12.99 -10.96
C ALA A 396 18.24 14.46 -11.02
N THR A 397 17.32 14.90 -10.15
CA THR A 397 16.80 16.27 -10.13
C THR A 397 17.88 17.27 -9.69
N ALA A 398 18.67 16.92 -8.67
CA ALA A 398 19.79 17.75 -8.20
C ALA A 398 20.96 17.85 -9.18
N SER A 399 21.06 16.96 -10.17
CA SER A 399 22.10 17.05 -11.20
C SER A 399 21.95 18.31 -12.07
N PHE A 400 20.72 18.81 -12.25
CA PHE A 400 20.46 20.00 -13.08
C PHE A 400 19.79 21.16 -12.32
N LEU A 401 19.04 20.91 -11.24
CA LEU A 401 18.40 21.95 -10.43
C LEU A 401 19.30 22.43 -9.27
N SER A 402 18.97 23.59 -8.69
CA SER A 402 19.55 24.04 -7.42
C SER A 402 19.00 23.22 -6.25
N PHE A 403 19.71 23.20 -5.11
CA PHE A 403 19.30 22.42 -3.94
C PHE A 403 17.83 22.67 -3.51
N PRO A 404 17.36 23.92 -3.31
CA PRO A 404 15.98 24.15 -2.89
C PRO A 404 14.94 23.68 -3.91
N VAL A 405 15.20 23.89 -5.20
CA VAL A 405 14.28 23.52 -6.28
C VAL A 405 14.24 22.00 -6.47
N ALA A 406 15.39 21.33 -6.39
CA ALA A 406 15.49 19.87 -6.44
C ALA A 406 14.71 19.22 -5.28
N CYS A 407 14.85 19.76 -4.07
CA CYS A 407 14.09 19.31 -2.91
C CYS A 407 12.58 19.48 -3.14
N LEU A 408 12.13 20.70 -3.48
CA LEU A 408 10.70 20.98 -3.66
C LEU A 408 10.08 20.08 -4.74
N PHE A 409 10.77 19.92 -5.87
CA PHE A 409 10.30 19.05 -6.95
C PHE A 409 10.25 17.58 -6.54
N SER A 410 11.28 17.07 -5.86
CA SER A 410 11.33 15.66 -5.44
C SER A 410 10.29 15.35 -4.35
N PHE A 411 10.07 16.29 -3.41
CA PHE A 411 8.98 16.18 -2.43
C PHE A 411 7.59 16.28 -3.08
N ALA A 412 7.40 17.14 -4.08
CA ALA A 412 6.14 17.22 -4.81
C ALA A 412 5.81 15.90 -5.51
N ILE A 413 6.80 15.24 -6.12
CA ILE A 413 6.63 13.91 -6.72
C ILE A 413 6.33 12.86 -5.66
N PHE A 414 7.03 12.89 -4.51
CA PHE A 414 6.75 11.96 -3.40
C PHE A 414 5.30 12.07 -2.89
N ILE A 415 4.82 13.30 -2.67
CA ILE A 415 3.45 13.56 -2.22
C ILE A 415 2.44 13.19 -3.30
N GLY A 416 2.66 13.63 -4.55
CA GLY A 416 1.80 13.30 -5.68
C GLY A 416 1.70 11.78 -5.90
N GLY A 417 2.83 11.08 -5.79
CA GLY A 417 2.88 9.62 -5.88
C GLY A 417 2.10 8.91 -4.79
N SER A 418 2.13 9.45 -3.57
CA SER A 418 1.41 8.89 -2.42
C SER A 418 -0.11 9.06 -2.52
N ILE A 419 -0.58 10.09 -3.25
CA ILE A 419 -2.00 10.41 -3.44
C ILE A 419 -2.56 9.83 -4.75
N ALA A 420 -1.71 9.42 -5.70
CA ALA A 420 -2.12 8.91 -7.03
C ALA A 420 -3.21 7.82 -7.05
N PRO A 421 -3.31 6.88 -6.07
CA PRO A 421 -4.42 5.94 -6.02
C PRO A 421 -5.81 6.59 -5.86
N PHE A 422 -5.90 7.69 -5.10
CA PHE A 422 -7.16 8.41 -4.92
C PHE A 422 -7.59 9.13 -6.20
N LEU A 423 -6.64 9.57 -7.03
CA LEU A 423 -6.93 10.16 -8.33
C LEU A 423 -7.66 9.19 -9.26
N GLY A 424 -7.35 7.88 -9.19
CA GLY A 424 -8.01 6.86 -10.00
C GLY A 424 -9.50 6.75 -9.69
N VAL A 425 -9.87 6.74 -8.41
CA VAL A 425 -11.28 6.70 -7.97
C VAL A 425 -12.04 7.91 -8.49
N SER A 426 -11.42 9.09 -8.47
CA SER A 426 -12.02 10.30 -9.02
C SER A 426 -12.17 10.26 -10.55
N LEU A 427 -11.20 9.67 -11.26
CA LEU A 427 -11.24 9.54 -12.72
C LEU A 427 -12.34 8.57 -13.19
N ASP A 428 -12.58 7.47 -12.47
CA ASP A 428 -13.64 6.51 -12.81
C ASP A 428 -15.06 7.10 -12.73
N GLN A 429 -15.23 8.19 -11.97
CA GLN A 429 -16.48 8.90 -11.82
C GLN A 429 -16.56 10.16 -12.68
N TYR A 430 -15.46 10.57 -13.32
CA TYR A 430 -15.38 11.80 -14.09
C TYR A 430 -15.67 11.55 -15.56
N SER A 431 -16.72 12.19 -16.09
CA SER A 431 -17.07 12.14 -17.51
C SER A 431 -16.81 13.52 -18.13
N PRO A 432 -15.75 13.69 -18.94
CA PRO A 432 -15.43 14.96 -19.56
C PRO A 432 -16.50 15.36 -20.58
N THR A 433 -16.92 16.62 -20.56
CA THR A 433 -17.97 17.16 -21.43
C THR A 433 -17.42 18.02 -22.57
N ASN A 434 -16.16 18.47 -22.45
CA ASN A 434 -15.51 19.38 -23.40
C ASN A 434 -14.04 18.99 -23.63
N ILE A 435 -13.45 19.47 -24.74
CA ILE A 435 -12.06 19.15 -25.15
C ILE A 435 -11.03 19.53 -24.06
N LEU A 436 -11.24 20.64 -23.35
CA LEU A 436 -10.35 21.04 -22.25
C LEU A 436 -10.41 20.03 -21.09
N GLU A 437 -11.60 19.54 -20.75
CA GLU A 437 -11.79 18.53 -19.71
C GLU A 437 -11.18 17.19 -20.13
N GLU A 438 -11.32 16.83 -21.41
CA GLU A 438 -10.70 15.65 -21.99
C GLU A 438 -9.16 15.71 -21.91
N ALA A 439 -8.56 16.86 -22.19
CA ALA A 439 -7.13 17.08 -22.02
C ALA A 439 -6.69 16.96 -20.55
N ILE A 440 -7.48 17.49 -19.60
CA ILE A 440 -7.21 17.37 -18.16
C ILE A 440 -7.32 15.91 -17.71
N SER A 441 -8.38 15.19 -18.13
CA SER A 441 -8.55 13.77 -17.85
C SER A 441 -7.39 12.94 -18.39
N TRP A 442 -6.91 13.26 -19.59
CA TRP A 442 -5.77 12.55 -20.18
C TRP A 442 -4.49 12.75 -19.39
N ILE A 443 -4.20 13.99 -18.96
CA ILE A 443 -3.04 14.29 -18.09
C ILE A 443 -3.20 13.60 -16.73
N ALA A 444 -4.38 13.65 -16.13
CA ALA A 444 -4.64 13.02 -14.84
C ALA A 444 -4.53 11.48 -14.93
N TYR A 445 -5.02 10.88 -16.01
CA TYR A 445 -4.86 9.45 -16.29
C TYR A 445 -3.39 9.08 -16.47
N LEU A 446 -2.62 9.90 -17.20
CA LEU A 446 -1.18 9.71 -17.33
C LEU A 446 -0.48 9.75 -15.96
N VAL A 447 -0.78 10.76 -15.13
CA VAL A 447 -0.24 10.88 -13.76
C VAL A 447 -0.65 9.68 -12.91
N HIS A 448 -1.91 9.26 -12.99
CA HIS A 448 -2.42 8.08 -12.29
C HIS A 448 -1.64 6.84 -12.71
N VAL A 449 -1.57 6.50 -13.99
CA VAL A 449 -0.85 5.30 -14.47
C VAL A 449 0.62 5.31 -14.05
N LEU A 450 1.27 6.48 -14.15
CA LEU A 450 2.68 6.63 -13.81
C LEU A 450 2.93 6.38 -12.30
N PHE A 451 2.09 6.95 -11.44
CA PHE A 451 2.33 6.98 -10.00
C PHE A 451 1.47 6.03 -9.17
N TYR A 452 0.43 5.43 -9.74
CA TYR A 452 -0.53 4.57 -9.05
C TYR A 452 0.20 3.48 -8.26
N ARG A 453 1.15 2.81 -8.91
CA ARG A 453 1.88 1.71 -8.31
C ARG A 453 2.68 2.12 -7.07
N PHE A 454 3.31 3.30 -7.10
CA PHE A 454 4.05 3.84 -5.96
C PHE A 454 3.15 4.01 -4.72
N GLY A 455 1.89 4.41 -4.90
CA GLY A 455 0.93 4.59 -3.81
C GLY A 455 0.03 3.39 -3.51
N ALA A 456 -0.11 2.43 -4.44
CA ALA A 456 -1.08 1.34 -4.36
C ALA A 456 -0.72 0.33 -3.27
N VAL A 457 0.52 -0.15 -3.26
CA VAL A 457 1.00 -1.06 -2.21
C VAL A 457 1.31 -0.21 -0.97
N LYS A 458 0.59 -0.41 0.13
CA LYS A 458 0.82 0.30 1.40
C LYS A 458 1.29 -0.70 2.46
N PRO A 459 2.61 -0.93 2.61
CA PRO A 459 3.12 -1.99 3.47
C PRO A 459 2.66 -1.90 4.93
N SER A 460 2.58 -0.69 5.50
CA SER A 460 2.09 -0.52 6.88
C SER A 460 0.64 -0.95 7.02
N GLN A 461 -0.24 -0.51 6.13
CA GLN A 461 -1.67 -0.88 6.17
C GLN A 461 -1.87 -2.38 5.94
N MET A 462 -1.19 -2.96 4.95
CA MET A 462 -1.29 -4.39 4.67
C MET A 462 -0.83 -5.25 5.85
N LEU A 463 0.26 -4.87 6.52
CA LEU A 463 0.71 -5.61 7.72
C LEU A 463 -0.24 -5.47 8.90
N VAL A 464 -0.79 -4.28 9.12
CA VAL A 464 -1.75 -4.01 10.20
C VAL A 464 -3.03 -4.81 10.02
N GLU A 465 -3.48 -4.95 8.77
CA GLU A 465 -4.64 -5.76 8.39
C GLU A 465 -4.31 -7.26 8.30
N GLY A 466 -3.06 -7.68 8.52
CA GLY A 466 -2.62 -9.06 8.35
C GLY A 466 -2.81 -9.58 6.92
N ARG A 467 -2.72 -8.69 5.92
CA ARG A 467 -2.80 -9.02 4.49
C ARG A 467 -1.44 -9.43 3.95
N LEU A 468 -1.45 -10.47 3.11
CA LEU A 468 -0.28 -10.99 2.44
C LEU A 468 0.23 -10.02 1.37
N ILE A 469 1.50 -9.64 1.49
CA ILE A 469 2.28 -9.10 0.39
C ILE A 469 2.89 -10.32 -0.31
N SER A 470 2.38 -10.66 -1.50
CA SER A 470 2.86 -11.82 -2.24
C SER A 470 4.23 -11.55 -2.87
N TRP A 471 5.01 -12.60 -3.14
CA TRP A 471 6.30 -12.45 -3.82
C TRP A 471 6.14 -11.91 -5.25
N SER A 472 5.03 -12.23 -5.92
CA SER A 472 4.70 -11.62 -7.22
C SER A 472 4.52 -10.11 -7.10
N GLU A 473 3.88 -9.65 -6.02
CA GLU A 473 3.70 -8.22 -5.75
C GLU A 473 5.04 -7.52 -5.47
N VAL A 474 5.90 -8.14 -4.65
CA VAL A 474 7.27 -7.65 -4.38
C VAL A 474 8.10 -7.57 -5.67
N MET A 475 8.04 -8.59 -6.53
CA MET A 475 8.77 -8.60 -7.79
C MET A 475 8.24 -7.55 -8.78
N LEU A 476 6.92 -7.36 -8.82
CA LEU A 476 6.31 -6.32 -9.64
C LEU A 476 6.72 -4.93 -9.15
N GLU A 477 6.73 -4.68 -7.83
CA GLU A 477 7.26 -3.45 -7.24
C GLU A 477 8.74 -3.24 -7.56
N PHE A 478 9.56 -4.29 -7.48
CA PHE A 478 10.96 -4.23 -7.86
C PHE A 478 11.12 -3.80 -9.32
N VAL A 479 10.47 -4.49 -10.27
CA VAL A 479 10.57 -4.16 -11.69
C VAL A 479 10.10 -2.74 -11.96
N TRP A 480 8.95 -2.34 -11.39
CA TRP A 480 8.39 -1.03 -11.66
C TRP A 480 9.25 0.10 -11.06
N LEU A 481 9.67 -0.01 -9.80
CA LEU A 481 10.40 1.06 -9.13
C LEU A 481 11.90 1.05 -9.45
N MET A 482 12.54 -0.11 -9.41
CA MET A 482 14.01 -0.24 -9.54
C MET A 482 14.50 -0.33 -10.98
N VAL A 483 13.65 -0.80 -11.91
CA VAL A 483 14.05 -0.94 -13.32
C VAL A 483 13.44 0.17 -14.14
N VAL A 484 12.11 0.28 -14.16
CA VAL A 484 11.40 1.25 -15.02
C VAL A 484 11.62 2.67 -14.52
N TRP A 485 11.18 2.97 -13.29
CA TRP A 485 11.22 4.35 -12.79
C TRP A 485 12.61 4.85 -12.46
N ALA A 486 13.44 4.01 -11.84
CA ALA A 486 14.83 4.36 -11.62
C ALA A 486 15.57 4.55 -12.95
N GLY A 487 15.33 3.68 -13.95
CA GLY A 487 15.91 3.83 -15.29
C GLY A 487 15.50 5.13 -15.97
N ILE A 488 14.20 5.47 -15.95
CA ILE A 488 13.68 6.73 -16.52
C ILE A 488 14.30 7.94 -15.80
N SER A 489 14.28 7.95 -14.47
CA SER A 489 14.82 9.05 -13.66
C SER A 489 16.32 9.24 -13.91
N MET A 490 17.05 8.13 -13.94
CA MET A 490 18.48 8.09 -14.21
C MET A 490 18.81 8.56 -15.63
N PHE A 491 18.01 8.17 -16.62
CA PHE A 491 18.18 8.59 -18.01
C PHE A 491 18.00 10.10 -18.17
N PHE A 492 16.94 10.67 -17.61
CA PHE A 492 16.72 12.12 -17.60
C PHE A 492 17.83 12.86 -16.86
N GLY A 493 18.22 12.38 -15.67
CA GLY A 493 19.34 12.92 -14.90
C GLY A 493 20.64 12.89 -15.71
N PHE A 494 20.94 11.79 -16.40
CA PHE A 494 22.13 11.66 -17.22
C PHE A 494 22.14 12.62 -18.42
N ILE A 495 21.03 12.76 -19.15
CA ILE A 495 20.94 13.69 -20.29
C ILE A 495 21.12 15.13 -19.82
N ALA A 496 20.42 15.53 -18.77
CA ALA A 496 20.50 16.87 -18.22
C ALA A 496 21.92 17.16 -17.70
N PHE A 497 22.50 16.19 -16.98
CA PHE A 497 23.85 16.31 -16.46
C PHE A 497 24.92 16.32 -17.56
N ARG A 498 24.73 15.62 -18.69
CA ARG A 498 25.64 15.65 -19.86
C ARG A 498 25.66 17.00 -20.55
N LYS A 499 24.49 17.65 -20.68
CA LYS A 499 24.36 18.97 -21.31
C LYS A 499 24.85 20.11 -20.40
N LYS A 500 24.94 19.88 -19.10
CA LYS A 500 25.39 20.89 -18.12
C LYS A 500 26.89 21.15 -18.25
N GLU A 501 27.22 22.43 -18.44
CA GLU A 501 28.58 22.94 -18.46
C GLU A 501 29.04 23.21 -17.03
N LEU A 502 29.74 22.24 -16.44
CA LEU A 502 30.21 22.31 -15.05
C LEU A 502 31.23 23.45 -14.79
N ALA A 503 31.77 24.05 -15.85
CA ALA A 503 32.80 25.08 -15.80
C ALA A 503 32.25 26.51 -15.94
N ILE A 504 30.97 26.70 -16.31
CA ILE A 504 30.40 28.04 -16.47
C ILE A 504 29.71 28.49 -15.17
N TYR A 505 30.19 29.63 -14.69
CA TYR A 505 29.70 30.38 -13.55
C TYR A 505 28.19 30.63 -13.61
N SER A 506 27.45 30.18 -12.60
CA SER A 506 26.11 30.69 -12.29
C SER A 506 26.11 31.13 -10.82
N GLY A 507 26.55 32.36 -10.55
CA GLY A 507 26.70 32.81 -9.17
C GLY A 507 27.07 34.28 -9.01
N GLN A 508 26.42 35.21 -9.72
CA GLN A 508 26.04 36.47 -9.07
C GLN A 508 24.56 36.30 -8.71
N GLY A 509 24.28 36.10 -7.43
CA GLY A 509 22.94 35.86 -6.88
C GLY A 509 23.05 35.51 -5.42
#